data_AF-A0A7G8E697-F1
#
_entry.id   AF-A0A7G8E697-F1
#
_cell.length_a   1.000
_cell.length_b   1.000
_cell.length_c   1.000
_cell.angle_alpha   90.00
_cell.angle_beta   90.00
_cell.angle_gamma   90.00
#
_symmetry.space_group_name_H-M   'P 1'
#
loop_
_entity.id
_entity.type
_entity.pdbx_description
1 polymer ?
#
loop_
_entity_poly.entity_id
_entity_poly.type
_entity_poly.pdbx_seq_one_letter_code
_entity_poly.pdbx_strand_id
1 'polypeptide(L)'
;MAVVVVFLHGTPASACVEGLAWGMPLDQVHAHLGPVQSTGDRAQERFEAHDVLLDRLPVSRVTFELSQTQGLQSLAYEFAIDDMTEVLAGLRARHGSPLSTSIEEADSSDQIWVWNTGEDLITAVKRRANDEQKFLLSYRPSRLHPQTL
;
A
#
# COMPACT_ATOMS: atom_id res chain seq x y z
N MET A 1 28.36 35.23 10.21
CA MET A 1 28.13 34.09 9.29
C MET A 1 26.94 33.32 9.83
N ALA A 2 25.74 33.62 9.34
CA ALA A 2 24.52 32.91 9.72
C ALA A 2 24.26 31.84 8.66
N VAL A 3 24.27 30.57 9.06
CA VAL A 3 23.94 29.45 8.18
C VAL A 3 22.41 29.36 8.15
N VAL A 4 21.82 29.69 7.00
CA VAL A 4 20.40 29.46 6.73
C VAL A 4 20.24 28.00 6.32
N VAL A 5 19.72 27.18 7.23
CA VAL A 5 19.34 25.79 6.92
C VAL A 5 17.95 25.85 6.29
N VAL A 6 17.89 25.69 4.97
CA VAL A 6 16.62 25.60 4.24
C VAL A 6 16.12 24.16 4.37
N PHE A 7 15.12 23.95 5.24
CA PHE A 7 14.37 22.70 5.27
C PHE A 7 13.42 22.68 4.07
N LEU A 8 13.85 22.04 2.99
CA LEU A 8 13.01 21.66 1.86
C LEU A 8 11.99 20.63 2.37
N HIS A 9 10.82 21.09 2.78
CA HIS A 9 9.68 20.22 3.03
C HIS A 9 9.18 19.76 1.66
N GLY A 10 9.61 18.57 1.24
CA GLY A 10 9.06 17.93 0.05
C GLY A 10 7.55 17.89 0.20
N THR A 11 6.82 18.32 -0.83
CA THR A 11 5.37 18.13 -0.90
C THR A 11 5.08 16.64 -0.70
N PRO A 12 4.21 16.25 0.24
CA PRO A 12 3.89 14.85 0.44
C PRO A 12 3.32 14.29 -0.86
N ALA A 13 3.93 13.24 -1.40
CA ALA A 13 3.42 12.59 -2.59
C ALA A 13 2.05 12.00 -2.21
N SER A 14 1.00 12.41 -2.92
CA SER A 14 -0.35 11.91 -2.67
C SER A 14 -0.33 10.40 -2.84
N ALA A 15 -0.79 9.64 -1.84
CA ALA A 15 -1.02 8.24 -2.07
C ALA A 15 -2.28 8.10 -2.93
N CYS A 16 -2.35 7.07 -3.76
CA CYS A 16 -3.59 6.71 -4.48
C CYS A 16 -4.73 6.23 -3.54
N VAL A 17 -4.53 6.27 -2.22
CA VAL A 17 -5.53 5.99 -1.20
C VAL A 17 -6.03 7.32 -0.65
N GLU A 18 -7.34 7.56 -0.78
CA GLU A 18 -7.97 8.79 -0.31
C GLU A 18 -7.68 9.02 1.17
N GLY A 19 -7.26 10.24 1.53
CA GLY A 19 -6.98 10.61 2.93
C GLY A 19 -5.61 10.18 3.45
N LEU A 20 -4.79 9.49 2.64
CA LEU A 20 -3.41 9.15 2.97
C LEU A 20 -2.41 9.80 2.01
N ALA A 21 -1.21 10.05 2.50
CA ALA A 21 -0.10 10.57 1.71
C ALA A 21 1.22 9.93 2.15
N TRP A 22 2.13 9.75 1.21
CA TRP A 22 3.48 9.27 1.52
C TRP A 22 4.21 10.30 2.39
N GLY A 23 4.87 9.80 3.43
CA GLY A 23 5.50 10.63 4.45
C GLY A 23 4.60 11.19 5.54
N MET A 24 3.33 10.78 5.57
CA MET A 24 2.43 11.08 6.68
C MET A 24 2.94 10.47 8.01
N PRO A 25 2.91 11.21 9.13
CA PRO A 25 3.30 10.70 10.45
C PRO A 25 2.22 9.80 11.05
N LEU A 26 2.59 8.97 12.04
CA LEU A 26 1.72 7.98 12.68
C LEU A 26 0.36 8.54 13.13
N ASP A 27 0.36 9.69 13.81
CA ASP A 27 -0.87 10.31 14.35
C ASP A 27 -1.90 10.65 13.26
N GLN A 28 -1.44 11.03 12.07
CA GLN A 28 -2.31 11.32 10.94
C GLN A 28 -2.80 10.03 10.26
N VAL A 29 -1.95 8.99 10.19
CA VAL A 29 -2.37 7.67 9.70
C VAL A 29 -3.44 7.07 10.64
N HIS A 30 -3.29 7.22 11.96
CA HIS A 30 -4.31 6.81 12.94
C HIS A 30 -5.65 7.51 12.73
N ALA A 31 -5.65 8.80 12.42
CA ALA A 31 -6.88 9.55 12.19
C ALA A 31 -7.69 8.99 11.01
N HIS A 32 -7.02 8.35 10.05
CA HIS A 32 -7.64 7.74 8.89
C HIS A 32 -7.98 6.24 9.10
N LEU A 33 -7.03 5.44 9.59
CA LEU A 33 -7.17 3.98 9.73
C LEU A 33 -7.79 3.54 11.07
N GLY A 34 -7.99 4.46 12.02
CA GLY A 34 -8.45 4.14 13.36
C GLY A 34 -7.34 3.60 14.26
N PRO A 35 -7.68 2.86 15.33
CA PRO A 35 -6.71 2.29 16.26
C PRO A 35 -5.80 1.30 15.55
N VAL A 36 -4.49 1.46 15.69
CA VAL A 36 -3.50 0.55 15.10
C VAL A 36 -2.65 -0.10 16.18
N GLN A 37 -2.13 -1.28 15.89
CA GLN A 37 -1.27 -2.05 16.77
C GLN A 37 0.12 -2.14 16.15
N SER A 38 1.16 -1.90 16.96
CA SER A 38 2.54 -2.12 16.50
C SER A 38 2.84 -3.62 16.50
N THR A 39 3.42 -4.11 15.40
CA THR A 39 3.74 -5.54 15.19
C THR A 39 5.25 -5.81 15.16
N GLY A 40 6.10 -4.83 15.50
CA GLY A 40 7.56 -4.93 15.38
C GLY A 40 8.34 -4.49 16.64
N ASP A 41 9.58 -5.01 16.78
CA ASP A 41 10.44 -4.81 17.95
C ASP A 41 11.71 -3.95 17.71
N ARG A 42 11.91 -3.33 16.51
CA ARG A 42 12.75 -2.11 16.27
C ARG A 42 13.08 -1.86 14.77
N ALA A 43 13.37 -0.58 14.49
CA ALA A 43 13.93 0.07 13.29
C ALA A 43 12.98 0.39 12.12
N GLN A 44 12.00 -0.47 11.82
CA GLN A 44 10.84 -0.09 11.01
C GLN A 44 9.60 -0.39 11.82
N GLU A 45 8.83 0.64 12.12
CA GLU A 45 7.61 0.49 12.89
C GLU A 45 6.54 0.00 11.92
N ARG A 46 6.36 -1.32 11.91
CA ARG A 46 5.25 -1.96 11.21
C ARG A 46 4.03 -1.90 12.12
N PHE A 47 2.91 -1.53 11.53
CA PHE A 47 1.65 -1.39 12.21
C PHE A 47 0.56 -2.17 11.49
N GLU A 48 -0.47 -2.51 12.24
CA GLU A 48 -1.62 -3.26 11.78
C GLU A 48 -2.91 -2.57 12.25
N ALA A 49 -3.87 -2.43 11.35
CA ALA A 49 -5.21 -1.92 11.66
C ALA A 49 -6.27 -2.92 11.19
N HIS A 50 -7.39 -2.94 11.89
CA HIS A 50 -8.53 -3.82 11.64
C HIS A 50 -9.80 -2.97 11.47
N ASP A 51 -10.88 -3.59 10.97
CA ASP A 51 -12.18 -2.95 10.78
C ASP A 51 -12.12 -1.68 9.90
N VAL A 52 -11.20 -1.67 8.94
CA VAL A 52 -11.01 -0.56 8.00
C VAL A 52 -11.87 -0.79 6.75
N LEU A 53 -12.34 0.30 6.15
CA LEU A 53 -12.96 0.29 4.83
C LEU A 53 -12.00 0.95 3.84
N LEU A 54 -11.76 0.30 2.70
CA LEU A 54 -11.20 0.98 1.53
C LEU A 54 -12.38 1.40 0.65
N ASP A 55 -12.62 2.71 0.58
CA ASP A 55 -13.86 3.30 0.07
C ASP A 55 -15.11 2.76 0.80
N ARG A 56 -15.71 1.69 0.28
CA ARG A 56 -16.88 0.99 0.85
C ARG A 56 -16.65 -0.50 1.02
N LEU A 57 -15.47 -0.99 0.66
CA LEU A 57 -15.13 -2.40 0.73
C LEU A 57 -14.48 -2.71 2.08
N PRO A 58 -15.00 -3.69 2.82
CA PRO A 58 -14.36 -4.14 4.05
C PRO A 58 -13.01 -4.77 3.73
N VAL A 59 -12.02 -4.45 4.55
CA VAL A 59 -10.70 -5.09 4.49
C VAL A 59 -10.53 -5.94 5.74
N SER A 60 -10.04 -7.17 5.57
CA SER A 60 -9.76 -8.08 6.67
C SER A 60 -8.68 -7.50 7.59
N ARG A 61 -7.70 -6.82 7.00
CA ARG A 61 -6.55 -6.26 7.70
C ARG A 61 -5.85 -5.20 6.85
N VAL A 62 -5.28 -4.21 7.52
CA VAL A 62 -4.35 -3.24 6.92
C VAL A 62 -3.00 -3.37 7.61
N THR A 63 -1.94 -3.49 6.84
CA THR A 63 -0.57 -3.42 7.35
C THR A 63 0.14 -2.25 6.71
N PHE A 64 0.94 -1.51 7.47
CA PHE A 64 1.70 -0.40 6.94
C PHE A 64 3.05 -0.24 7.64
N GLU A 65 4.00 0.35 6.93
CA GLU A 65 5.32 0.64 7.46
C GLU A 65 5.55 2.14 7.55
N LEU A 66 6.03 2.57 8.70
CA LEU A 66 6.43 3.94 8.97
C LEU A 66 7.92 4.03 9.26
N SER A 67 8.52 5.08 8.71
CA SER A 67 9.84 5.56 9.10
C SER A 67 9.69 6.77 10.01
N GLN A 68 10.47 6.84 11.09
CA GLN A 68 10.48 8.01 11.98
C GLN A 68 10.92 9.29 11.24
N THR A 69 11.74 9.16 10.20
CA THR A 69 12.28 10.31 9.45
C THR A 69 11.53 10.58 8.16
N GLN A 70 10.96 9.55 7.55
CA GLN A 70 10.35 9.65 6.22
C GLN A 70 8.84 9.43 6.23
N GLY A 71 8.21 9.18 7.39
CA GLY A 71 6.78 8.91 7.51
C GLY A 71 6.33 7.66 6.74
N LEU A 72 5.06 7.62 6.31
CA LEU A 72 4.44 6.43 5.70
C LEU A 72 5.20 6.00 4.44
N GLN A 73 5.64 4.73 4.39
CA GLN A 73 6.46 4.17 3.32
C GLN A 73 5.74 3.13 2.47
N SER A 74 4.87 2.33 3.08
CA SER A 74 4.10 1.30 2.40
C SER A 74 2.81 1.02 3.14
N LEU A 75 1.82 0.54 2.41
CA LEU A 75 0.49 0.25 2.89
C LEU A 75 -0.03 -0.97 2.13
N ALA A 76 -0.57 -1.96 2.83
CA ALA A 76 -1.11 -3.16 2.24
C ALA A 76 -2.43 -3.54 2.89
N TYR A 77 -3.45 -3.70 2.06
CA TYR A 77 -4.77 -4.17 2.42
C TYR A 77 -4.88 -5.66 2.12
N GLU A 78 -5.41 -6.40 3.08
CA GLU A 78 -5.84 -7.79 2.91
C GLU A 78 -7.35 -7.82 2.77
N PHE A 79 -7.82 -8.42 1.69
CA PHE A 79 -9.24 -8.59 1.40
C PHE A 79 -9.62 -10.05 1.49
N ALA A 80 -10.91 -10.31 1.73
CA ALA A 80 -11.47 -11.62 1.45
C ALA A 80 -11.31 -11.94 -0.04
N ILE A 81 -11.07 -13.22 -0.36
CA ILE A 81 -10.85 -13.64 -1.75
C ILE A 81 -12.08 -13.36 -2.63
N ASP A 82 -13.28 -13.35 -2.04
CA ASP A 82 -14.54 -13.09 -2.71
C ASP A 82 -14.64 -11.64 -3.24
N ASP A 83 -13.94 -10.69 -2.60
CA ASP A 83 -13.92 -9.27 -3.01
C ASP A 83 -12.89 -9.00 -4.12
N MET A 84 -12.01 -9.97 -4.43
CA MET A 84 -10.90 -9.81 -5.38
C MET A 84 -11.37 -9.28 -6.74
N THR A 85 -12.45 -9.83 -7.28
CA THR A 85 -12.94 -9.46 -8.62
C THR A 85 -13.41 -8.01 -8.65
N GLU A 86 -14.10 -7.54 -7.60
CA GLU A 86 -14.55 -6.15 -7.49
C GLU A 86 -13.38 -5.18 -7.37
N VAL A 87 -12.40 -5.50 -6.51
CA VAL A 87 -11.19 -4.70 -6.34
C VAL A 87 -10.41 -4.59 -7.66
N LEU A 88 -10.17 -5.72 -8.34
CA LEU A 88 -9.45 -5.71 -9.62
C LEU A 88 -10.23 -4.99 -10.72
N ALA A 89 -11.56 -5.05 -10.73
CA ALA A 89 -12.39 -4.30 -11.66
C ALA A 89 -12.29 -2.79 -11.40
N GLY A 90 -12.35 -2.37 -10.12
CA GLY A 90 -12.17 -0.97 -9.71
C GLY A 90 -10.80 -0.42 -10.11
N LEU A 91 -9.73 -1.15 -9.83
CA LEU A 91 -8.36 -0.77 -10.23
C LEU A 91 -8.22 -0.63 -11.74
N ARG A 92 -8.80 -1.57 -12.51
CA ARG A 92 -8.79 -1.50 -13.97
C ARG A 92 -9.56 -0.29 -14.51
N ALA A 93 -10.70 0.04 -13.90
CA ALA A 93 -11.49 1.19 -14.29
C ALA A 93 -10.75 2.51 -14.01
N ARG A 94 -10.00 2.59 -12.90
CA ARG A 94 -9.26 3.81 -12.49
C ARG A 94 -7.91 3.99 -13.19
N HIS A 95 -7.17 2.90 -13.37
CA HIS A 95 -5.75 2.93 -13.77
C HIS A 95 -5.45 2.17 -15.07
N GLY A 96 -6.46 1.62 -15.74
CA GLY A 96 -6.30 0.82 -16.95
C GLY A 96 -5.80 -0.61 -16.68
N SER A 97 -5.31 -1.27 -17.73
CA SER A 97 -4.88 -2.67 -17.65
C SER A 97 -3.59 -2.83 -16.83
N PRO A 98 -3.52 -3.80 -15.89
CA PRO A 98 -2.29 -4.11 -15.18
C PRO A 98 -1.24 -4.78 -16.06
N LEU A 99 0.01 -4.70 -15.62
CA LEU A 99 1.01 -5.71 -15.95
C LEU A 99 0.73 -6.96 -15.11
N SER A 100 0.56 -8.12 -15.73
CA SER A 100 0.24 -9.37 -15.03
C SER A 100 1.37 -10.38 -15.16
N THR A 101 1.70 -11.07 -14.07
CA THR A 101 2.61 -12.21 -14.07
C THR A 101 2.01 -13.35 -13.25
N SER A 102 2.30 -14.59 -13.64
CA SER A 102 1.94 -15.80 -12.90
C SER A 102 3.22 -16.51 -12.50
N ILE A 103 3.32 -16.92 -11.24
CA ILE A 103 4.41 -17.72 -10.70
C ILE A 103 3.80 -19.01 -10.18
N GLU A 104 4.27 -20.14 -10.67
CA GLU A 104 3.87 -21.48 -10.22
C GLU A 104 5.08 -22.11 -9.51
N GLU A 105 4.96 -22.34 -8.21
CA GLU A 105 5.88 -23.16 -7.41
C GLU A 105 5.19 -24.47 -7.02
N ALA A 106 5.96 -25.47 -6.57
CA ALA A 106 5.45 -26.84 -6.36
C ALA A 106 4.22 -26.93 -5.44
N ASP A 107 4.04 -25.98 -4.51
CA ASP A 107 2.94 -25.94 -3.54
C ASP A 107 2.13 -24.61 -3.55
N SER A 108 2.42 -23.68 -4.47
CA SER A 108 1.74 -22.37 -4.52
C SER A 108 1.60 -21.83 -5.94
N SER A 109 0.48 -21.16 -6.20
CA SER A 109 0.31 -20.36 -7.40
C SER A 109 0.03 -18.91 -7.01
N ASP A 110 0.97 -18.05 -7.36
CA ASP A 110 0.90 -16.61 -7.11
C ASP A 110 0.58 -15.90 -8.42
N GLN A 111 -0.55 -15.19 -8.45
CA GLN A 111 -0.88 -14.27 -9.54
C GLN A 111 -0.64 -12.84 -9.06
N ILE A 112 0.13 -12.09 -9.84
CA ILE A 112 0.53 -10.73 -9.51
C ILE A 112 0.02 -9.79 -10.60
N TRP A 113 -0.60 -8.69 -10.18
CA TRP A 113 -0.99 -7.56 -11.02
C TRP A 113 -0.33 -6.29 -10.52
N VAL A 114 0.30 -5.55 -11.41
CA VAL A 114 1.05 -4.33 -11.08
C VAL A 114 0.53 -3.15 -11.91
N TRP A 115 0.29 -2.02 -11.24
CA TRP A 115 0.05 -0.73 -11.86
C TRP A 115 1.09 0.27 -11.36
N ASN A 116 1.63 1.07 -12.27
CA ASN A 116 2.41 2.26 -11.93
C ASN A 116 1.59 3.47 -12.37
N THR A 117 1.10 4.26 -11.40
CA THR A 117 0.26 5.44 -11.66
C THR A 117 1.09 6.70 -11.92
N GLY A 118 2.42 6.60 -11.87
CA GLY A 118 3.36 7.72 -11.88
C GLY A 118 3.79 8.12 -10.46
N GLU A 119 2.82 8.22 -9.54
CA GLU A 119 3.03 8.56 -8.12
C GLU A 119 3.11 7.32 -7.23
N ASP A 120 2.36 6.27 -7.56
CA ASP A 120 2.24 5.04 -6.78
C ASP A 120 2.56 3.81 -7.61
N LEU A 121 3.17 2.83 -6.95
CA LEU A 121 3.18 1.46 -7.42
C LEU A 121 2.12 0.66 -6.64
N ILE A 122 1.09 0.24 -7.35
CA ILE A 122 0.01 -0.61 -6.82
C ILE A 122 0.33 -2.05 -7.22
N THR A 123 0.37 -2.97 -6.27
CA THR A 123 0.60 -4.39 -6.51
C THR A 123 -0.50 -5.20 -5.84
N ALA A 124 -1.29 -5.89 -6.66
CA ALA A 124 -2.28 -6.87 -6.20
C ALA A 124 -1.72 -8.28 -6.35
N VAL A 125 -1.82 -9.10 -5.32
CA VAL A 125 -1.34 -10.48 -5.31
C VAL A 125 -2.45 -11.40 -4.84
N LYS A 126 -2.79 -12.40 -5.65
CA LYS A 126 -3.52 -13.57 -5.19
C LYS A 126 -2.50 -14.63 -4.82
N ARG A 127 -2.47 -15.02 -3.54
CA ARG A 127 -1.64 -16.10 -3.05
C ARG A 127 -2.49 -17.29 -2.65
N ARG A 128 -2.06 -18.48 -3.03
CA ARG A 128 -2.59 -19.75 -2.54
C ARG A 128 -1.51 -20.46 -1.74
N ALA A 129 -1.73 -20.67 -0.45
CA ALA A 129 -0.83 -21.44 0.41
C ALA A 129 -1.65 -22.32 1.36
N ASN A 130 -1.35 -23.62 1.40
CA ASN A 130 -1.95 -24.59 2.34
C ASN A 130 -3.49 -24.45 2.48
N ASP A 131 -4.21 -24.54 1.36
CA ASP A 131 -5.67 -24.37 1.21
C ASP A 131 -6.25 -22.98 1.54
N GLU A 132 -5.46 -22.05 2.03
CA GLU A 132 -5.90 -20.67 2.25
C GLU A 132 -5.59 -19.81 1.01
N GLN A 133 -6.59 -19.06 0.53
CA GLN A 133 -6.41 -18.07 -0.52
C GLN A 133 -6.48 -16.67 0.09
N LYS A 134 -5.44 -15.86 -0.15
CA LYS A 134 -5.40 -14.47 0.30
C LYS A 134 -5.27 -13.55 -0.89
N PHE A 135 -5.95 -12.42 -0.81
CA PHE A 135 -5.83 -11.35 -1.77
C PHE A 135 -5.26 -10.11 -1.09
N LEU A 136 -4.07 -9.71 -1.51
CA LEU A 136 -3.34 -8.57 -0.96
C LEU A 136 -3.26 -7.47 -2.00
N LEU A 137 -3.56 -6.24 -1.59
CA LEU A 137 -3.41 -5.04 -2.39
C LEU A 137 -2.45 -4.08 -1.68
N SER A 138 -1.26 -3.89 -2.24
CA SER A 138 -0.24 -3.03 -1.68
C SER A 138 0.00 -1.77 -2.51
N TYR A 139 0.33 -0.69 -1.81
CA TYR A 139 0.65 0.63 -2.30
C TYR A 139 2.01 1.04 -1.74
N ARG A 140 2.82 1.69 -2.56
CA ARG A 140 4.07 2.33 -2.16
C ARG A 140 4.38 3.48 -3.12
N PRO A 141 5.20 4.47 -2.73
CA PRO A 141 5.59 5.54 -3.63
C PRO A 141 6.35 4.95 -4.84
N SER A 142 5.98 5.40 -6.04
CA SER A 142 6.73 5.09 -7.25
C SER A 142 8.12 5.70 -7.14
N ARG A 143 9.13 4.92 -7.55
CA ARG A 143 10.53 5.38 -7.60
C ARG A 143 10.95 5.87 -8.98
N LEU A 144 10.13 5.57 -9.99
CA LEU A 144 10.40 5.89 -11.39
C LEU A 144 9.34 6.88 -11.85
N HIS A 145 9.72 8.15 -11.96
CA HIS A 145 8.85 9.18 -12.54
C HIS A 145 8.88 9.05 -14.06
N PRO A 146 7.73 8.88 -14.73
CA PRO A 146 7.67 8.72 -16.18
C PRO A 146 8.32 9.87 -16.96
N GLN A 147 8.38 11.07 -16.38
CA GLN A 147 8.98 12.27 -16.98
C GLN A 147 10.51 12.28 -16.97
N THR A 148 11.15 11.31 -16.31
CA THR A 148 12.61 11.18 -16.21
C THR A 148 13.20 10.07 -17.09
N LEU A 149 12.36 9.45 -17.94
CA LEU A 149 12.76 8.43 -18.92
C LEU A 149 12.70 8.96 -20.34
#